data_AF-A0A9X6MS25-F1
#
_entry.id   AF-A0A9X6MS25-F1
#
_cell.length_a   1.000
_cell.length_b   1.000
_cell.length_c   1.000
_cell.angle_alpha   90.00
_cell.angle_beta   90.00
_cell.angle_gamma   90.00
#
_symmetry.space_group_name_H-M   'P 1'
#
loop_
_entity.id
_entity.type
_entity.pdbx_description
1 polymer ?
#
loop_
_entity_poly.entity_id
_entity_poly.type
_entity_poly.pdbx_seq_one_letter_code
_entity_poly.pdbx_strand_id
1 'polypeptide(L)'
;MNQVVNIKEQLEIKERAAGQRDKILEILRKRGLKGVTNVYFYEKVTKSLGARMSELNERGYGITTRHLGNGMYKYILVSEPLVPSKKFTRAEDMLMEAIEERGSVTADELKNLLNIYGFIISRKSGSKKLAK
;
A
#
# COMPACT_ATOMS: atom_id res chain seq x y z
N MET A 1 -6.94 -27.17 9.63
CA MET A 1 -6.00 -26.41 10.50
C MET A 1 -5.18 -25.34 9.77
N ASN A 2 -5.00 -25.36 8.45
CA ASN A 2 -4.14 -24.39 7.72
C ASN A 2 -4.74 -23.01 7.41
N GLN A 3 -6.07 -22.87 7.25
CA GLN A 3 -6.67 -21.57 6.94
C GLN A 3 -6.64 -20.59 8.13
N VAL A 4 -6.86 -21.08 9.35
CA VAL A 4 -6.94 -20.23 10.55
C VAL A 4 -5.59 -19.64 10.93
N VAL A 5 -4.50 -20.39 10.74
CA VAL A 5 -3.11 -19.91 10.99
C VAL A 5 -2.76 -18.77 10.02
N ASN A 6 -3.14 -18.91 8.76
CA ASN A 6 -2.93 -17.89 7.73
C ASN A 6 -3.72 -16.60 8.02
N ILE A 7 -4.97 -16.70 8.49
CA ILE A 7 -5.79 -15.53 8.86
C ILE A 7 -5.15 -14.77 10.04
N LYS A 8 -4.71 -15.48 11.07
CA LYS A 8 -4.10 -14.87 12.26
C LYS A 8 -2.82 -14.11 11.91
N GLU A 9 -1.96 -14.71 11.09
CA GLU A 9 -0.72 -14.07 10.62
C GLU A 9 -1.02 -12.82 9.77
N GLN A 10 -2.00 -12.89 8.88
CA GLN A 10 -2.43 -11.74 8.08
C GLN A 10 -2.98 -10.60 8.94
N LEU A 11 -3.73 -10.90 10.01
CA LEU A 11 -4.24 -9.90 10.95
C LEU A 11 -3.09 -9.22 11.69
N GLU A 12 -2.13 -9.98 12.22
CA GLU A 12 -0.96 -9.44 12.93
C GLU A 12 -0.11 -8.54 12.03
N ILE A 13 0.08 -8.92 10.75
CA ILE A 13 0.75 -8.08 9.76
C ILE A 13 -0.01 -6.76 9.55
N LYS A 14 -1.34 -6.81 9.43
CA LYS A 14 -2.19 -5.63 9.24
C LYS A 14 -2.14 -4.70 10.46
N GLU A 15 -2.19 -5.24 11.67
CA GLU A 15 -2.13 -4.46 12.92
C GLU A 15 -0.77 -3.77 13.08
N ARG A 16 0.33 -4.51 12.87
CA ARG A 16 1.68 -3.93 12.90
C ARG A 16 1.85 -2.84 11.85
N ALA A 17 1.32 -3.07 10.65
CA ALA A 17 1.33 -2.09 9.56
C ALA A 17 0.56 -0.80 9.91
N ALA A 18 -0.57 -0.93 10.61
CA ALA A 18 -1.36 0.20 11.12
C ALA A 18 -0.61 0.94 12.24
N GLY A 19 -0.08 0.24 13.24
CA GLY A 19 0.67 0.85 14.34
C GLY A 19 1.93 1.60 13.86
N GLN A 20 2.64 1.06 12.86
CA GLN A 20 3.77 1.76 12.23
C GLN A 20 3.35 3.05 11.54
N ARG A 21 2.21 3.03 10.84
CA ARG A 21 1.67 4.22 10.16
C ARG A 21 1.31 5.31 11.17
N ASP A 22 0.61 4.94 12.23
CA ASP A 22 0.15 5.89 13.24
C ASP A 22 1.34 6.51 13.98
N LYS A 23 2.38 5.71 14.27
CA LYS A 23 3.65 6.20 14.81
C LYS A 23 4.38 7.15 13.86
N ILE A 24 4.41 6.87 12.56
CA ILE A 24 4.99 7.80 11.56
C ILE A 24 4.27 9.15 11.62
N LEU A 25 2.93 9.14 11.59
CA LEU A 25 2.12 10.35 11.63
C LEU A 25 2.35 11.15 12.92
N GLU A 26 2.36 10.49 14.08
CA GLU A 26 2.65 11.12 15.37
C GLU A 26 4.00 11.86 15.35
N ILE A 27 5.05 11.19 14.87
CA ILE A 27 6.40 11.79 14.80
C ILE A 27 6.42 12.97 13.82
N LEU A 28 5.79 12.84 12.65
CA LEU A 28 5.72 13.92 11.67
C LEU A 28 4.95 15.13 12.21
N ARG A 29 3.80 14.92 12.86
CA ARG A 29 3.00 15.97 13.52
C ARG A 29 3.82 16.69 14.58
N LYS A 30 4.49 15.93 15.46
CA LYS A 30 5.33 16.48 16.53
C LYS A 30 6.51 17.30 16.01
N ARG A 31 7.06 16.93 14.85
CA ARG A 31 8.22 17.62 14.24
C ARG A 31 7.83 18.77 13.32
N GLY A 32 6.59 18.76 12.80
CA GLY A 32 6.07 19.77 11.88
C GLY A 32 7.05 20.05 10.74
N LEU A 33 7.31 21.33 10.49
CA LEU A 33 8.18 21.80 9.40
C LEU A 33 9.66 21.35 9.52
N LYS A 34 10.13 20.94 10.71
CA LYS A 34 11.50 20.43 10.86
C LYS A 34 11.68 19.11 10.10
N GLY A 35 10.59 18.35 9.95
CA GLY A 35 10.57 17.05 9.29
C GLY A 35 11.37 15.97 10.01
N VAL A 36 11.42 14.80 9.37
CA VAL A 36 12.09 13.59 9.88
C VAL A 36 12.79 12.88 8.75
N THR A 37 13.97 12.30 9.00
CA THR A 37 14.74 11.61 7.96
C THR A 37 14.32 10.16 7.78
N ASN A 38 14.54 9.61 6.59
CA ASN A 38 14.42 8.16 6.34
C ASN A 38 15.26 7.33 7.30
N VAL A 39 16.48 7.78 7.64
CA VAL A 39 17.37 7.11 8.61
C VAL A 39 16.69 6.96 9.97
N TYR A 40 16.10 8.04 10.49
CA TYR A 40 15.40 8.01 11.77
C TYR A 40 14.23 7.01 11.75
N PHE A 41 13.42 7.02 10.69
CA PHE A 41 12.30 6.08 10.57
C PHE A 41 12.78 4.63 10.47
N TYR A 42 13.85 4.38 9.73
CA TYR A 42 14.44 3.05 9.60
C TYR A 42 14.87 2.49 10.97
N GLU A 43 15.54 3.31 11.77
CA GLU A 43 16.05 2.91 13.09
C GLU A 43 14.97 2.78 14.16
N LYS A 44 13.92 3.63 14.13
CA LYS A 44 12.99 3.79 15.25
C LYS A 44 11.56 3.31 14.99
N VAL A 45 11.20 3.06 13.74
CA VAL A 45 9.81 2.78 13.36
C VAL A 45 9.67 1.58 12.42
N THR A 46 10.25 1.64 11.23
CA THR A 46 10.03 0.60 10.21
C THR A 46 11.10 0.60 9.13
N LYS A 47 11.52 -0.60 8.73
CA LYS A 47 12.37 -0.81 7.55
C LYS A 47 11.62 -0.61 6.24
N SER A 48 10.28 -0.68 6.26
CA SER A 48 9.42 -0.61 5.08
C SER A 48 8.84 0.78 4.87
N LEU A 49 9.64 1.83 5.09
CA LEU A 49 9.19 3.23 5.05
C LEU A 49 8.50 3.58 3.74
N GLY A 50 9.06 3.18 2.60
CA GLY A 50 8.47 3.44 1.28
C GLY A 50 7.04 2.94 1.17
N ALA A 51 6.78 1.70 1.59
CA ALA A 51 5.43 1.13 1.56
C ALA A 51 4.46 1.86 2.51
N ARG A 52 4.93 2.37 3.64
CA ARG A 52 4.10 3.16 4.57
C ARG A 52 3.79 4.55 4.01
N MET A 53 4.77 5.19 3.37
CA MET A 53 4.59 6.50 2.74
C MET A 53 3.63 6.43 1.55
N SER A 54 3.72 5.39 0.72
CA SER A 54 2.73 5.15 -0.35
C SER A 54 1.33 4.98 0.22
N GLU A 55 1.15 4.17 1.27
CA GLU A 55 -0.16 4.00 1.91
C GLU A 55 -0.69 5.31 2.51
N LEU A 56 0.17 6.13 3.12
CA LEU A 56 -0.23 7.44 3.65
C LEU A 56 -0.69 8.39 2.54
N ASN A 57 0.03 8.43 1.42
CA ASN A 57 -0.38 9.21 0.25
C ASN A 57 -1.72 8.72 -0.32
N GLU A 58 -1.92 7.41 -0.46
CA GLU A 58 -3.20 6.81 -0.90
C GLU A 58 -4.36 7.18 0.04
N ARG A 59 -4.07 7.34 1.33
CA ARG A 59 -5.06 7.74 2.34
C ARG A 59 -5.32 9.25 2.36
N GLY A 60 -4.64 10.04 1.53
CA GLY A 60 -4.83 11.48 1.37
C GLY A 60 -3.93 12.36 2.23
N TYR A 61 -2.90 11.82 2.87
CA TYR A 61 -1.92 12.61 3.60
C TYR A 61 -0.94 13.28 2.63
N GLY A 62 -0.76 14.59 2.76
CA GLY A 62 0.23 15.33 1.98
C GLY A 62 1.59 15.29 2.65
N ILE A 63 2.49 14.42 2.19
CA ILE A 63 3.86 14.30 2.72
C ILE A 63 4.86 14.75 1.66
N THR A 64 5.52 15.88 1.91
CA THR A 64 6.61 16.36 1.06
C THR A 64 7.91 15.65 1.41
N THR A 65 8.67 15.27 0.38
CA THR A 65 9.98 14.64 0.51
C THR A 65 11.05 15.57 -0.05
N ARG A 66 12.08 15.87 0.74
CA ARG A 66 13.24 16.67 0.33
C ARG A 66 14.51 15.82 0.38
N HIS A 67 15.21 15.72 -0.75
CA HIS A 67 16.52 15.07 -0.79
C HIS A 67 17.56 15.97 -0.10
N LEU A 68 18.34 15.38 0.81
CA LEU A 68 19.42 16.06 1.54
C LEU A 68 20.82 15.67 1.04
N GLY A 69 20.91 14.78 0.05
CA GLY A 69 22.16 14.18 -0.42
C GLY A 69 22.43 12.81 0.20
N ASN A 70 23.34 12.05 -0.42
CA ASN A 70 23.81 10.73 0.05
C ASN A 70 22.68 9.73 0.37
N GLY A 71 21.59 9.75 -0.39
CA GLY A 71 20.43 8.87 -0.17
C GLY A 71 19.62 9.20 1.08
N MET A 72 19.87 10.35 1.71
CA MET A 72 19.08 10.84 2.84
C MET A 72 17.92 11.69 2.35
N TYR A 73 16.73 11.39 2.86
CA TYR A 73 15.49 12.06 2.52
C TYR A 73 14.81 12.55 3.79
N LYS A 74 14.32 13.79 3.77
CA LYS A 74 13.53 14.39 4.84
C LYS A 74 12.06 14.44 4.43
N TYR A 75 11.20 13.92 5.29
CA TYR A 75 9.76 13.89 5.13
C TYR A 75 9.12 14.93 6.04
N ILE A 76 8.17 15.69 5.49
CA ILE A 76 7.44 16.73 6.20
C ILE A 76 5.95 16.53 5.90
N LEU A 77 5.14 16.46 6.95
CA LEU A 77 3.69 16.45 6.83
C LEU A 77 3.20 17.87 6.55
N VAL A 78 2.55 18.06 5.40
CA VAL A 78 2.08 19.36 4.90
C VAL A 78 0.57 19.49 5.02
N SER A 79 -0.16 18.39 4.87
CA SER A 79 -1.61 18.36 5.01
C SER A 79 -2.11 17.02 5.52
N GLU A 80 -3.25 17.08 6.22
CA GLU A 80 -3.99 15.91 6.67
C GLU A 80 -5.40 15.93 6.08
N PRO A 81 -5.93 14.78 5.63
CA PRO A 81 -7.30 14.69 5.18
C PRO A 81 -8.24 14.79 6.40
N LEU A 82 -9.40 15.45 6.23
CA LEU A 82 -10.43 15.48 7.27
C LEU A 82 -10.91 14.07 7.64
N VAL A 83 -10.99 13.19 6.64
CA VAL A 83 -11.28 11.77 6.79
C VAL A 83 -10.28 10.98 5.94
N PRO A 84 -9.44 10.12 6.53
CA PRO A 84 -8.49 9.31 5.77
C PRO A 84 -9.23 8.40 4.78
N SER A 85 -8.81 8.45 3.51
CA SER A 85 -9.37 7.56 2.49
C SER A 85 -9.09 6.09 2.85
N LYS A 86 -9.97 5.19 2.41
CA LYS A 86 -9.65 3.76 2.47
C LYS A 86 -8.49 3.49 1.51
N LYS A 87 -7.62 2.56 1.89
CA LYS A 87 -6.59 2.04 0.97
C LYS A 87 -7.30 1.52 -0.28
N PHE A 88 -6.76 1.80 -1.46
CA PHE A 88 -7.28 1.22 -2.69
C PHE A 88 -7.25 -0.30 -2.58
N THR A 89 -8.39 -0.92 -2.89
CA THR A 89 -8.46 -2.37 -3.07
C THR A 89 -7.59 -2.74 -4.26
N ARG A 90 -6.77 -3.79 -4.16
CA ARG A 90 -5.93 -4.21 -5.29
C ARG A 90 -6.84 -4.66 -6.42
N ALA A 91 -6.45 -4.39 -7.66
CA ALA A 91 -7.20 -4.84 -8.84
C ALA A 91 -7.45 -6.35 -8.83
N GLU A 92 -6.45 -7.12 -8.40
CA GLU A 92 -6.56 -8.57 -8.20
C GLU A 92 -7.62 -8.93 -7.17
N ASP A 93 -7.61 -8.30 -5.99
CA ASP A 93 -8.59 -8.59 -4.93
C ASP A 93 -10.01 -8.28 -5.41
N MET A 94 -10.22 -7.13 -6.08
CA MET A 94 -11.51 -6.75 -6.66
C MET A 94 -11.99 -7.76 -7.72
N LEU A 95 -11.06 -8.25 -8.55
CA LEU A 95 -11.39 -9.20 -9.60
C LEU A 95 -11.75 -10.58 -9.00
N MET A 96 -11.00 -11.03 -7.99
CA MET A 96 -11.26 -12.31 -7.32
C MET A 96 -12.60 -12.28 -6.59
N GLU A 97 -12.90 -11.20 -5.86
CA GLU A 97 -14.20 -11.00 -5.21
C GLU A 97 -15.35 -11.08 -6.22
N ALA A 98 -15.24 -10.39 -7.36
CA ALA A 98 -16.25 -10.43 -8.42
C ALA A 98 -16.42 -11.82 -9.07
N ILE A 99 -15.36 -12.62 -9.14
CA ILE A 99 -15.43 -14.00 -9.65
C ILE A 99 -16.08 -14.92 -8.61
N GLU A 100 -15.70 -14.79 -7.34
CA GLU A 100 -16.25 -15.58 -6.23
C GLU A 100 -17.75 -15.33 -6.05
N GLU A 101 -18.22 -14.08 -6.14
CA GLU A 101 -19.65 -13.73 -6.10
C GLU A 101 -20.47 -14.42 -7.20
N ARG A 102 -19.85 -14.68 -8.35
CA ARG A 102 -20.47 -15.37 -9.49
C ARG A 102 -20.28 -16.89 -9.45
N GLY A 103 -19.41 -17.38 -8.57
CA GLY A 103 -18.95 -18.77 -8.47
C GLY A 103 -18.03 -19.20 -9.60
N SER A 104 -18.35 -18.87 -10.85
CA SER A 104 -17.50 -19.10 -12.02
C SER A 104 -17.74 -18.03 -13.08
N VAL A 105 -16.74 -17.80 -13.93
CA VAL A 105 -16.86 -16.92 -15.10
C VAL A 105 -16.28 -17.59 -16.33
N THR A 106 -16.93 -17.37 -17.46
CA THR A 106 -16.42 -17.69 -18.80
C THR A 106 -15.30 -16.70 -19.20
N ALA A 107 -14.57 -17.04 -20.27
CA ALA A 107 -13.52 -16.17 -20.78
C ALA A 107 -14.05 -14.78 -21.22
N ASP A 108 -15.25 -14.74 -21.81
CA ASP A 108 -15.88 -13.49 -22.24
C ASP A 108 -16.37 -12.65 -21.05
N GLU A 109 -16.91 -13.29 -20.01
CA GLU A 109 -17.28 -12.61 -18.78
C GLU A 109 -16.07 -12.02 -18.05
N LEU A 110 -14.97 -12.77 -18.00
CA LEU A 110 -13.71 -12.26 -17.45
C LEU A 110 -13.21 -11.04 -18.23
N LYS A 111 -13.23 -11.10 -19.56
CA LYS A 111 -12.85 -9.96 -20.41
C LYS A 111 -13.74 -8.74 -20.16
N ASN A 112 -15.04 -8.95 -19.98
CA ASN A 112 -15.99 -7.89 -19.65
C ASN A 112 -15.73 -7.29 -18.26
N LEU A 113 -15.46 -8.12 -17.24
CA LEU A 113 -15.11 -7.65 -15.90
C LEU A 113 -13.88 -6.75 -15.91
N LEU A 114 -12.82 -7.15 -16.62
CA LEU A 114 -11.61 -6.34 -16.76
C LEU A 114 -11.91 -4.97 -17.37
N ASN A 115 -12.75 -4.92 -18.41
CA ASN A 115 -13.15 -3.67 -19.04
C ASN A 115 -14.00 -2.78 -18.12
N ILE A 116 -14.97 -3.36 -17.40
CA ILE A 116 -15.84 -2.63 -16.47
C ILE A 116 -15.02 -1.96 -15.36
N TYR A 117 -14.03 -2.66 -14.83
CA TYR A 117 -13.14 -2.13 -13.79
C TYR A 117 -11.97 -1.30 -14.32
N GLY A 118 -11.83 -1.15 -15.64
CA GLY A 118 -10.72 -0.43 -16.26
C GLY A 118 -9.36 -1.07 -16.00
N PHE A 119 -9.32 -2.40 -15.81
CA PHE A 119 -8.08 -3.14 -15.58
C PHE A 119 -7.44 -3.58 -16.89
N ILE A 120 -6.11 -3.49 -16.94
CA ILE A 120 -5.30 -3.94 -18.08
C ILE A 120 -4.42 -5.10 -17.62
N ILE A 121 -4.47 -6.22 -18.34
CA ILE A 121 -3.53 -7.32 -18.15
C ILE A 121 -2.32 -7.08 -19.04
N SER A 122 -1.15 -6.99 -18.41
CA SER A 122 0.13 -6.88 -19.10
C SER A 122 1.16 -7.83 -18.49
N ARG A 123 2.21 -8.16 -19.25
CA ARG A 123 3.37 -8.87 -18.70
C ARG A 123 4.21 -7.89 -17.89
N LYS A 124 4.72 -8.35 -16.75
CA LYS A 124 5.77 -7.64 -16.03
C LYS A 124 6.96 -7.42 -16.98
N SER A 125 7.56 -6.24 -16.92
CA SER A 125 8.76 -5.93 -17.71
C SER A 125 9.85 -6.99 -17.52
N GLY A 126 10.48 -7.40 -18.62
CA GLY A 126 11.50 -8.44 -18.65
C GLY A 126 10.99 -9.88 -18.45
N SER A 127 9.68 -10.08 -18.30
CA SER A 127 9.10 -11.43 -18.15
C SER A 127 8.68 -12.00 -19.50
N LYS A 128 8.98 -13.29 -19.73
CA LYS A 128 8.56 -14.07 -20.91
C LYS A 128 7.52 -15.12 -20.52
N LYS A 129 6.75 -15.58 -21.51
CA LYS A 129 5.87 -16.74 -21.33
C LYS A 129 6.72 -17.94 -20.90
N LEU A 130 6.37 -18.57 -19.78
CA LEU A 130 7.00 -19.83 -19.38
C LEU A 130 6.63 -20.90 -20.42
N ALA A 131 7.64 -21.61 -20.93
CA ALA A 131 7.40 -22.76 -21.79
C ALA A 131 6.67 -23.85 -20.98
N LYS A 132 5.74 -24.55 -21.62
CA LYS A 132 4.99 -25.65 -21.00
C LYS A 132 5.89 -26.85 -20.75
#